data_AF-A0A7X7JUG0-F1
#
_entry.id   AF-A0A7X7JUG0-F1
#
_cell.length_a   1.000
_cell.length_b   1.000
_cell.length_c   1.000
_cell.angle_alpha   90.00
_cell.angle_beta   90.00
_cell.angle_gamma   90.00
#
_symmetry.space_group_name_H-M   'P 1'
#
loop_
_entity.id
_entity.type
_entity.pdbx_description
1 polymer ?
#
loop_
_entity_poly.entity_id
_entity_poly.type
_entity_poly.pdbx_seq_one_letter_code
_entity_poly.pdbx_strand_id
1 'polypeptide(L)'
;MLIGAVQIDGTGITAEPTSGVEAASNDDGSVLFRIAVPAGESATRLELHITPSTVDTVVNGGMAVIASRTGQKLAGVPLPTALDVDAQPVPVEMRVIDSALVLLVTPEERHSGEVVVELWVGRDMIADVTVGEEQGEPRYFVTRTAFGHTVLGGGLGTPGARELVEEKGWEQAVAMEPALAELPTLQQQFDCHVLGAPRKESWNLEAFRPDHPEWLVGALEHRCNWTDADLPQPEPSES
;
A
#
# COMPACT_ATOMS: atom_id res chain seq x y z
N MET A 1 -0.27 25.78 0.89
CA MET A 1 -1.71 25.64 0.60
C MET A 1 -2.25 24.52 1.45
N LEU A 2 -3.37 24.73 2.13
CA LEU A 2 -4.05 23.67 2.87
C LEU A 2 -4.81 22.80 1.87
N ILE A 3 -4.60 21.48 1.91
CA ILE A 3 -5.39 20.49 1.16
C ILE A 3 -6.73 20.31 1.84
N GLY A 4 -6.70 20.12 3.17
CA GLY A 4 -7.88 19.88 3.99
C GLY A 4 -7.50 19.11 5.26
N ALA A 5 -8.51 18.48 5.85
CA ALA A 5 -8.34 17.56 6.96
C ALA A 5 -8.87 16.16 6.59
N VAL A 6 -8.26 15.14 7.15
CA VAL A 6 -8.80 13.78 7.20
C VAL A 6 -9.00 13.37 8.64
N GLN A 7 -10.17 12.86 8.94
CA GLN A 7 -10.45 12.15 10.18
C GLN A 7 -10.33 10.66 9.91
N ILE A 8 -9.48 10.01 10.69
CA ILE A 8 -9.26 8.57 10.66
C ILE A 8 -9.66 8.04 12.01
N ASP A 9 -10.71 7.25 12.02
CA ASP A 9 -11.09 6.46 13.18
C ASP A 9 -10.99 4.97 12.84
N GLY A 10 -11.18 4.11 13.85
CA GLY A 10 -11.12 2.66 13.66
C GLY A 10 -12.19 2.13 12.69
N THR A 11 -13.12 2.96 12.22
CA THR A 11 -14.25 2.56 11.38
C THR A 11 -14.25 3.17 9.99
N GLY A 12 -13.54 4.29 9.74
CA GLY A 12 -13.46 4.88 8.40
C GLY A 12 -12.51 6.07 8.28
N ILE A 13 -12.46 6.58 7.05
CA ILE A 13 -11.78 7.81 6.68
C ILE A 13 -12.83 8.81 6.22
N THR A 14 -12.89 9.98 6.85
CA THR A 14 -13.72 11.11 6.42
C THR A 14 -12.82 12.25 5.99
N ALA A 15 -13.10 12.85 4.84
CA ALA A 15 -12.32 13.95 4.29
C ALA A 15 -13.09 15.27 4.30
N GLU A 16 -12.41 16.33 4.71
CA GLU A 16 -12.87 17.72 4.68
C GLU A 16 -11.93 18.53 3.78
N PRO A 17 -12.12 18.51 2.44
CA PRO A 17 -11.25 19.25 1.54
C PRO A 17 -11.45 20.77 1.69
N THR A 18 -10.37 21.52 1.50
CA THR A 18 -10.43 22.99 1.42
C THR A 18 -11.06 23.41 0.09
N SER A 19 -11.66 24.61 0.05
CA SER A 19 -12.21 25.17 -1.20
C SER A 19 -11.18 25.12 -2.34
N GLY A 20 -11.57 24.54 -3.48
CA GLY A 20 -10.72 24.37 -4.66
C GLY A 20 -9.92 23.06 -4.69
N VAL A 21 -10.05 22.20 -3.67
CA VAL A 21 -9.55 20.83 -3.68
C VAL A 21 -10.71 19.87 -3.92
N GLU A 22 -10.56 18.96 -4.87
CA GLU A 22 -11.52 17.88 -5.08
C GLU A 22 -11.16 16.69 -4.21
N ALA A 23 -12.16 16.03 -3.63
CA ALA A 23 -12.00 14.78 -2.90
C ALA A 23 -13.08 13.79 -3.33
N ALA A 24 -12.68 12.55 -3.61
CA ALA A 24 -13.58 11.46 -3.95
C ALA A 24 -13.37 10.30 -2.98
N SER A 25 -14.42 9.95 -2.24
CA SER A 25 -14.45 8.73 -1.42
C SER A 25 -14.74 7.52 -2.29
N ASN A 26 -14.05 6.42 -2.03
CA ASN A 26 -14.21 5.14 -2.70
C ASN A 26 -14.84 4.11 -1.74
N ASP A 27 -15.44 3.06 -2.31
CA ASP A 27 -16.10 2.00 -1.54
C ASP A 27 -15.11 1.17 -0.70
N ASP A 28 -13.82 1.22 -1.04
CA ASP A 28 -12.70 0.62 -0.30
C ASP A 28 -12.24 1.45 0.92
N GLY A 29 -13.04 2.44 1.33
CA GLY A 29 -12.74 3.30 2.46
C GLY A 29 -11.56 4.24 2.24
N SER A 30 -11.06 4.37 1.00
CA SER A 30 -10.05 5.36 0.64
C SER A 30 -10.65 6.66 0.13
N VAL A 31 -9.86 7.72 0.17
CA VAL A 31 -10.16 9.03 -0.42
C VAL A 31 -9.04 9.41 -1.37
N LEU A 32 -9.41 9.83 -2.58
CA LEU A 32 -8.52 10.44 -3.54
C LEU A 32 -8.73 11.96 -3.54
N PHE A 33 -7.70 12.71 -3.19
CA PHE A 33 -7.65 14.16 -3.36
C PHE A 33 -7.02 14.51 -4.71
N ARG A 34 -7.63 15.43 -5.44
CA ARG A 34 -7.04 16.09 -6.62
C ARG A 34 -6.80 17.55 -6.31
N ILE A 35 -5.54 17.97 -6.41
CA ILE A 35 -5.09 19.33 -6.11
C ILE A 35 -4.47 19.93 -7.36
N ALA A 36 -5.05 21.03 -7.83
CA ALA A 36 -4.43 21.89 -8.84
C ALA A 36 -3.39 22.81 -8.18
N VAL A 37 -2.14 22.68 -8.57
CA VAL A 37 -1.03 23.53 -8.14
C VAL A 37 -0.72 24.50 -9.29
N PRO A 38 -0.96 25.82 -9.09
CA PRO A 38 -0.71 26.81 -10.13
C PRO A 38 0.75 26.79 -10.60
N ALA A 39 0.95 27.16 -11.87
CA ALA A 39 2.28 27.30 -12.44
C ALA A 39 3.18 28.22 -11.59
N GLY A 40 4.39 27.76 -11.31
CA GLY A 40 5.39 28.53 -10.59
C GLY A 40 6.72 27.79 -10.56
N GLU A 41 7.82 28.54 -10.53
CA GLU A 41 9.18 27.99 -10.44
C GLU A 41 9.58 27.69 -8.98
N SER A 42 8.74 28.03 -8.01
CA SER A 42 8.99 27.79 -6.59
C SER A 42 8.27 26.53 -6.10
N ALA A 43 8.92 25.84 -5.16
CA ALA A 43 8.33 24.70 -4.51
C ALA A 43 7.02 25.10 -3.80
N THR A 44 5.94 24.38 -4.09
CA THR A 44 4.64 24.57 -3.47
C THR A 44 4.47 23.60 -2.32
N ARG A 45 4.27 24.14 -1.13
CA ARG A 45 3.96 23.38 0.07
C ARG A 45 2.46 23.11 0.15
N LEU A 46 2.06 21.84 0.21
CA LEU A 46 0.70 21.39 0.46
C LEU A 46 0.63 20.72 1.84
N GLU A 47 -0.46 20.92 2.57
CA GLU A 47 -0.62 20.38 3.93
C GLU A 47 -1.93 19.62 4.08
N LEU A 48 -1.86 18.41 4.61
CA LEU A 48 -3.02 17.61 5.01
C LEU A 48 -2.99 17.41 6.52
N HIS A 49 -4.05 17.84 7.20
CA HIS A 49 -4.19 17.63 8.64
C HIS A 49 -4.80 16.26 8.91
N ILE A 50 -4.14 15.46 9.75
CA ILE A 50 -4.62 14.14 10.15
C ILE A 50 -5.18 14.24 11.56
N THR A 51 -6.42 13.79 11.73
CA THR A 51 -7.14 13.80 13.01
C THR A 51 -7.68 12.41 13.35
N PRO A 52 -7.89 12.10 14.65
CA PRO A 52 -7.54 12.91 15.82
C PRO A 52 -6.03 13.01 16.02
N SER A 53 -5.55 14.04 16.73
CA SER A 53 -4.11 14.19 17.09
C SER A 53 -3.57 13.08 18.00
N THR A 54 -4.39 12.08 18.31
CA THR A 54 -4.01 10.87 19.02
C THR A 54 -3.44 9.79 18.11
N VAL A 55 -3.43 9.96 16.79
CA VAL A 55 -2.72 9.06 15.87
C VAL A 55 -1.30 9.56 15.63
N ASP A 56 -0.39 8.61 15.44
CA ASP A 56 0.99 8.87 15.06
C ASP A 56 1.11 8.70 13.54
N THR A 57 1.78 9.63 12.87
CA THR A 57 2.08 9.53 11.43
C THR A 57 3.58 9.52 11.23
N VAL A 58 4.08 8.52 10.52
CA VAL A 58 5.49 8.38 10.18
C VAL A 58 5.63 8.20 8.68
N VAL A 59 6.57 8.94 8.07
CA VAL A 59 6.93 8.74 6.67
C VAL A 59 8.17 7.86 6.61
N ASN A 60 8.06 6.73 5.92
CA ASN A 60 9.18 5.85 5.60
C ASN A 60 9.09 5.51 4.10
N GLY A 61 10.21 5.56 3.38
CA GLY A 61 10.26 5.21 1.96
C GLY A 61 9.13 5.80 1.11
N GLY A 62 8.81 7.08 1.25
CA GLY A 62 7.73 7.69 0.46
C GLY A 62 6.31 7.19 0.79
N MET A 63 6.13 6.51 1.92
CA MET A 63 4.85 6.03 2.43
C MET A 63 4.61 6.66 3.81
N ALA A 64 3.50 7.38 3.99
CA ALA A 64 3.07 7.80 5.32
C ALA A 64 2.20 6.71 5.94
N VAL A 65 2.64 6.13 7.04
CA VAL A 65 1.86 5.17 7.83
C VAL A 65 1.24 5.91 9.00
N ILE A 66 -0.07 5.77 9.14
CA ILE A 66 -0.86 6.37 10.21
C ILE A 66 -1.23 5.24 11.17
N ALA A 67 -0.85 5.37 12.43
CA ALA A 67 -1.03 4.35 13.45
C ALA A 67 -1.66 4.92 14.72
N SER A 68 -2.34 4.07 15.49
CA SER A 68 -2.73 4.42 16.86
C SER A 68 -1.51 4.46 17.79
N ARG A 69 -1.65 5.05 18.98
CA ARG A 69 -0.59 5.07 20.00
C ARG A 69 -0.15 3.68 20.49
N THR A 70 -0.96 2.66 20.27
CA THR A 70 -0.61 1.26 20.59
C THR A 70 0.14 0.58 19.45
N GLY A 71 0.44 1.29 18.37
CA GLY A 71 1.20 0.80 17.21
C GLY A 71 0.34 0.12 16.14
N GLN A 72 -0.98 0.01 16.31
CA GLN A 72 -1.86 -0.55 15.28
C GLN A 72 -1.88 0.39 14.08
N LYS A 73 -1.44 -0.08 12.90
CA LYS A 73 -1.54 0.69 11.65
C LYS A 73 -3.03 0.83 11.26
N LEU A 74 -3.46 2.06 10.97
CA LEU A 74 -4.85 2.41 10.70
C LEU A 74 -5.09 2.79 9.24
N ALA A 75 -4.11 3.44 8.61
CA ALA A 75 -4.22 3.91 7.24
C ALA A 75 -2.84 4.18 6.64
N GLY A 76 -2.81 4.39 5.33
CA GLY A 76 -1.64 4.78 4.58
C GLY A 76 -1.92 5.96 3.64
N VAL A 77 -0.88 6.76 3.40
CA VAL A 77 -0.80 7.75 2.32
C VAL A 77 0.44 7.44 1.46
N PRO A 78 0.30 6.81 0.28
CA PRO A 78 1.43 6.60 -0.63
C PRO A 78 1.95 7.95 -1.15
N LEU A 79 3.17 7.94 -1.71
CA LEU A 79 3.71 9.13 -2.35
C LEU A 79 2.72 9.57 -3.45
N PRO A 80 2.28 10.84 -3.44
CA PRO A 80 1.33 11.32 -4.43
C PRO A 80 1.95 11.29 -5.82
N THR A 81 1.10 11.10 -6.81
CA THR A 81 1.47 11.34 -8.20
C THR A 81 1.29 12.83 -8.48
N ALA A 82 2.27 13.47 -9.10
CA ALA A 82 2.15 14.84 -9.57
C ALA A 82 2.57 14.91 -11.03
N LEU A 83 1.70 15.44 -11.88
CA LEU A 83 1.90 15.54 -13.33
C LEU A 83 1.66 16.97 -13.78
N ASP A 84 2.48 17.46 -14.69
CA ASP A 84 2.21 18.71 -15.40
C ASP A 84 1.24 18.52 -16.57
N VAL A 85 0.97 19.60 -17.31
CA VAL A 85 0.06 19.62 -18.47
C VAL A 85 0.48 18.70 -19.61
N ASP A 86 1.76 18.33 -19.67
CA ASP A 86 2.35 17.42 -20.66
C ASP A 86 2.49 15.98 -20.11
N ALA A 87 1.81 15.69 -18.99
CA ALA A 87 1.84 14.43 -18.26
C ALA A 87 3.26 14.01 -17.80
N GLN A 88 4.16 14.97 -17.60
CA GLN A 88 5.50 14.69 -17.08
C GLN A 88 5.48 14.65 -15.54
N PRO A 89 6.18 13.68 -14.93
CA PRO A 89 6.27 13.58 -13.48
C PRO A 89 7.00 14.79 -12.88
N VAL A 90 6.34 15.41 -11.91
CA VAL A 90 6.86 16.49 -11.08
C VAL A 90 7.32 15.91 -9.73
N PRO A 91 8.54 16.20 -9.26
CA PRO A 91 9.01 15.71 -7.97
C PRO A 91 8.10 16.15 -6.81
N VAL A 92 7.77 15.19 -5.93
CA VAL A 92 7.09 15.46 -4.67
C VAL A 92 7.87 14.83 -3.53
N GLU A 93 8.15 15.62 -2.50
CA GLU A 93 8.60 15.11 -1.20
C GLU A 93 7.44 15.06 -0.22
N MET A 94 7.44 14.05 0.66
CA MET A 94 6.45 13.90 1.72
C MET A 94 7.13 13.83 3.08
N ARG A 95 6.66 14.61 4.05
CA ARG A 95 7.22 14.70 5.41
C ARG A 95 6.11 14.98 6.43
N VAL A 96 6.37 14.70 7.70
CA VAL A 96 5.49 15.10 8.80
C VAL A 96 6.09 16.33 9.49
N ILE A 97 5.30 17.39 9.64
CA ILE A 97 5.69 18.63 10.33
C ILE A 97 4.52 19.05 11.21
N ASP A 98 4.75 19.22 12.52
CA ASP A 98 3.73 19.68 13.48
C ASP A 98 2.40 18.91 13.40
N SER A 99 2.48 17.58 13.27
CA SER A 99 1.34 16.65 13.11
C SER A 99 0.53 16.80 11.80
N ALA A 100 0.99 17.62 10.86
CA ALA A 100 0.48 17.66 9.49
C ALA A 100 1.36 16.81 8.56
N LEU A 101 0.72 16.16 7.60
CA LEU A 101 1.41 15.58 6.46
C LEU A 101 1.64 16.69 5.44
N VAL A 102 2.92 16.96 5.15
CA VAL A 102 3.36 18.03 4.27
C VAL A 102 3.91 17.43 3.00
N LEU A 103 3.39 17.90 1.87
CA LEU A 103 3.89 17.60 0.54
C LEU A 103 4.62 18.82 0.00
N LEU A 104 5.80 18.63 -0.56
CA LEU A 104 6.54 19.67 -1.25
C LEU A 104 6.62 19.31 -2.73
N VAL A 105 5.79 19.97 -3.54
CA VAL A 105 5.77 19.81 -5.00
C VAL A 105 6.78 20.78 -5.58
N THR A 106 7.78 20.27 -6.31
CA THR A 106 8.90 21.09 -6.78
C THR A 106 9.03 21.01 -8.30
N PRO A 107 8.38 21.92 -9.05
CA PRO A 107 8.59 22.03 -10.48
C PRO A 107 10.02 22.46 -10.82
N GLU A 108 10.67 21.72 -11.71
CA GLU A 108 11.88 22.09 -12.42
C GLU A 108 11.58 23.01 -13.64
N GLU A 109 12.61 23.69 -14.18
CA GLU A 109 12.48 24.60 -15.34
C GLU A 109 11.81 23.98 -16.58
N ARG A 110 11.88 22.66 -16.73
CA ARG A 110 11.27 21.92 -17.85
C ARG A 110 9.75 21.83 -17.75
N HIS A 111 9.17 22.05 -16.57
CA HIS A 111 7.74 21.96 -16.35
C HIS A 111 7.07 23.30 -16.64
N SER A 112 5.91 23.25 -17.28
CA SER A 112 5.12 24.43 -17.57
C SER A 112 3.65 24.20 -17.26
N GLY A 113 2.93 25.29 -16.95
CA GLY A 113 1.51 25.21 -16.65
C GLY A 113 1.20 24.65 -15.26
N GLU A 114 -0.06 24.28 -15.08
CA GLU A 114 -0.58 23.74 -13.83
C GLU A 114 -0.07 22.31 -13.60
N VAL A 115 0.22 21.99 -12.33
CA VAL A 115 0.54 20.63 -11.90
C VAL A 115 -0.67 20.06 -11.17
N VAL A 116 -1.11 18.87 -11.58
CA VAL A 116 -2.18 18.12 -10.91
C VAL A 116 -1.54 17.10 -9.97
N VAL A 117 -1.86 17.20 -8.69
CA VAL A 117 -1.42 16.27 -7.65
C VAL A 117 -2.58 15.37 -7.26
N GLU A 118 -2.36 14.05 -7.36
CA GLU A 118 -3.27 13.01 -6.91
C GLU A 118 -2.72 12.37 -5.62
N LEU A 119 -3.43 12.57 -4.51
CA LEU A 119 -3.06 12.10 -3.18
C LEU A 119 -4.11 11.11 -2.66
N TRP A 120 -3.68 9.88 -2.40
CA TRP A 120 -4.54 8.85 -1.81
C TRP A 120 -4.38 8.81 -0.30
N VAL A 121 -5.49 8.67 0.43
CA VAL A 121 -5.50 8.32 1.86
C VAL A 121 -6.42 7.12 2.01
N GLY A 122 -5.92 5.97 2.45
CA GLY A 122 -6.71 4.73 2.43
C GLY A 122 -6.38 3.76 3.55
N ARG A 123 -7.30 2.82 3.77
CA ARG A 123 -7.20 1.76 4.78
C ARG A 123 -7.27 0.38 4.16
N ASP A 124 -8.30 0.13 3.36
CA ASP A 124 -8.57 -1.22 2.87
C ASP A 124 -7.74 -1.49 1.61
N MET A 125 -6.95 -2.56 1.65
CA MET A 125 -6.00 -2.97 0.62
C MET A 125 -6.52 -4.17 -0.15
N ILE A 126 -7.32 -5.01 0.52
CA ILE A 126 -7.96 -6.19 -0.03
C ILE A 126 -9.43 -5.87 -0.27
N ALA A 127 -9.89 -6.11 -1.50
CA ALA A 127 -11.27 -5.90 -1.90
C ALA A 127 -12.11 -7.16 -1.69
N ASP A 128 -11.52 -8.32 -1.98
CA ASP A 128 -12.23 -9.60 -1.97
C ASP A 128 -11.26 -10.78 -1.84
N VAL A 129 -11.76 -11.88 -1.28
CA VAL A 129 -11.10 -13.19 -1.27
C VAL A 129 -12.12 -14.22 -1.74
N THR A 130 -11.84 -14.85 -2.89
CA THR A 130 -12.67 -15.96 -3.39
C THR A 130 -11.93 -17.28 -3.31
N VAL A 131 -12.69 -18.38 -3.22
CA VAL A 131 -12.15 -19.73 -3.08
C VAL A 131 -12.52 -20.55 -4.32
N GLY A 132 -11.51 -21.17 -4.91
CA GLY A 132 -11.64 -22.24 -5.90
C GLY A 132 -10.92 -23.51 -5.43
N GLU A 133 -10.73 -24.44 -6.36
CA GLU A 133 -10.05 -25.70 -6.13
C GLU A 133 -8.95 -25.90 -7.16
N GLU A 134 -7.79 -26.38 -6.73
CA GLU A 134 -6.71 -26.83 -7.59
C GLU A 134 -6.00 -28.02 -6.95
N GLN A 135 -5.78 -29.08 -7.72
CA GLN A 135 -5.20 -30.35 -7.23
C GLN A 135 -5.96 -30.98 -6.05
N GLY A 136 -7.28 -30.73 -5.96
CA GLY A 136 -8.12 -31.25 -4.88
C GLY A 136 -7.98 -30.49 -3.55
N GLU A 137 -7.21 -29.40 -3.54
CA GLU A 137 -7.02 -28.52 -2.39
C GLU A 137 -7.55 -27.10 -2.69
N PRO A 138 -7.87 -26.30 -1.65
CA PRO A 138 -8.30 -24.92 -1.84
C PRO A 138 -7.27 -24.06 -2.58
N ARG A 139 -7.78 -23.17 -3.44
CA ARG A 139 -7.02 -22.07 -4.04
C ARG A 139 -7.73 -20.76 -3.75
N TYR A 140 -7.03 -19.82 -3.13
CA TYR A 140 -7.58 -18.52 -2.76
C TYR A 140 -7.15 -17.47 -3.77
N PHE A 141 -8.09 -16.63 -4.19
CA PHE A 141 -7.85 -15.50 -5.09
C PHE A 141 -8.06 -14.22 -4.30
N VAL A 142 -6.96 -13.56 -3.96
CA VAL A 142 -6.94 -12.31 -3.20
C VAL A 142 -6.91 -11.14 -4.16
N THR A 143 -8.01 -10.40 -4.24
CA THR A 143 -8.16 -9.22 -5.08
C THR A 143 -7.90 -7.97 -4.28
N ARG A 144 -7.12 -7.03 -4.81
CA ARG A 144 -6.79 -5.78 -4.13
C ARG A 144 -7.74 -4.65 -4.50
N THR A 145 -7.84 -3.67 -3.62
CA THR A 145 -8.54 -2.42 -3.87
C THR A 145 -7.72 -1.51 -4.78
N ALA A 146 -8.33 -0.48 -5.36
CA ALA A 146 -7.59 0.52 -6.16
C ALA A 146 -6.47 1.16 -5.31
N PHE A 147 -6.78 1.48 -4.06
CA PHE A 147 -5.78 1.96 -3.10
C PHE A 147 -4.66 0.94 -2.86
N GLY A 148 -4.99 -0.35 -2.65
CA GLY A 148 -4.00 -1.42 -2.48
C GLY A 148 -3.08 -1.61 -3.68
N HIS A 149 -3.58 -1.36 -4.89
CA HIS A 149 -2.77 -1.29 -6.11
C HIS A 149 -1.82 -0.08 -6.11
N THR A 150 -2.30 1.11 -5.74
CA THR A 150 -1.49 2.33 -5.67
C THR A 150 -0.37 2.21 -4.64
N VAL A 151 -0.63 1.65 -3.46
CA VAL A 151 0.39 1.46 -2.40
C VAL A 151 1.59 0.67 -2.89
N LEU A 152 1.38 -0.29 -3.81
CA LEU A 152 2.44 -1.15 -4.36
C LEU A 152 2.88 -0.75 -5.78
N GLY A 153 2.59 0.48 -6.22
CA GLY A 153 2.64 0.97 -7.60
C GLY A 153 3.95 0.89 -8.41
N GLY A 154 4.58 -0.28 -8.55
CA GLY A 154 5.40 -0.64 -9.71
C GLY A 154 6.77 -1.30 -9.49
N GLY A 155 7.20 -1.57 -8.26
CA GLY A 155 8.52 -2.18 -7.99
C GLY A 155 8.59 -2.80 -6.61
N LEU A 156 9.72 -3.46 -6.29
CA LEU A 156 10.01 -4.04 -4.97
C LEU A 156 9.52 -3.07 -3.89
N GLY A 157 8.44 -3.44 -3.19
CA GLY A 157 7.60 -2.49 -2.44
C GLY A 157 8.41 -1.45 -1.68
N THR A 158 8.06 -0.17 -1.85
CA THR A 158 8.78 0.91 -1.20
C THR A 158 8.79 0.67 0.33
N PRO A 159 9.92 0.88 1.04
CA PRO A 159 9.96 0.66 2.48
C PRO A 159 8.81 1.42 3.17
N GLY A 160 8.08 0.77 4.08
CA GLY A 160 6.83 1.25 4.65
C GLY A 160 5.58 0.74 3.93
N ALA A 161 5.57 0.70 2.59
CA ALA A 161 4.43 0.21 1.81
C ALA A 161 4.33 -1.32 1.87
N ARG A 162 5.47 -2.03 1.75
CA ARG A 162 5.54 -3.49 1.90
C ARG A 162 5.00 -3.92 3.26
N GLU A 163 5.56 -3.38 4.35
CA GLU A 163 5.19 -3.77 5.71
C GLU A 163 3.74 -3.39 6.04
N LEU A 164 3.19 -2.37 5.41
CA LEU A 164 1.77 -2.04 5.58
C LEU A 164 0.88 -3.08 4.90
N VAL A 165 1.22 -3.54 3.69
CA VAL A 165 0.43 -4.54 2.96
C VAL A 165 0.60 -5.95 3.53
N GLU A 166 1.81 -6.37 3.88
CA GLU A 166 2.07 -7.67 4.53
C GLU A 166 1.35 -7.79 5.87
N GLU A 167 1.21 -6.69 6.63
CA GLU A 167 0.46 -6.70 7.90
C GLU A 167 -1.04 -6.50 7.67
N LYS A 168 -1.46 -5.34 7.16
CA LYS A 168 -2.89 -4.98 7.07
C LYS A 168 -3.60 -5.72 5.96
N GLY A 169 -2.94 -5.92 4.82
CA GLY A 169 -3.51 -6.67 3.72
C GLY A 169 -3.75 -8.14 4.12
N TRP A 170 -2.79 -8.76 4.82
CA TRP A 170 -2.98 -10.12 5.32
C TRP A 170 -4.10 -10.21 6.37
N GLU A 171 -4.13 -9.29 7.35
CA GLU A 171 -5.21 -9.20 8.34
C GLU A 171 -6.59 -9.08 7.68
N GLN A 172 -6.71 -8.25 6.64
CA GLN A 172 -7.96 -8.06 5.88
C GLN A 172 -8.34 -9.33 5.11
N ALA A 173 -7.37 -9.98 4.44
CA ALA A 173 -7.62 -11.22 3.71
C ALA A 173 -8.12 -12.33 4.65
N VAL A 174 -7.45 -12.53 5.79
CA VAL A 174 -7.85 -13.52 6.81
C VAL A 174 -9.21 -13.18 7.43
N ALA A 175 -9.52 -11.89 7.62
CA ALA A 175 -10.83 -11.49 8.11
C ALA A 175 -11.97 -11.84 7.11
N MET A 176 -11.68 -11.83 5.81
CA MET A 176 -12.62 -12.25 4.76
C MET A 176 -12.70 -13.76 4.62
N GLU A 177 -11.56 -14.46 4.72
CA GLU A 177 -11.46 -15.93 4.64
C GLU A 177 -10.53 -16.48 5.73
N PRO A 178 -11.07 -16.87 6.91
CA PRO A 178 -10.27 -17.34 8.03
C PRO A 178 -9.40 -18.57 7.75
N ALA A 179 -9.77 -19.40 6.77
CA ALA A 179 -8.98 -20.58 6.39
C ALA A 179 -7.57 -20.23 5.87
N LEU A 180 -7.36 -18.99 5.41
CA LEU A 180 -6.03 -18.49 5.04
C LEU A 180 -5.01 -18.58 6.19
N ALA A 181 -5.47 -18.50 7.44
CA ALA A 181 -4.59 -18.57 8.61
C ALA A 181 -4.24 -20.01 9.04
N GLU A 182 -4.80 -21.04 8.41
CA GLU A 182 -4.59 -22.43 8.80
C GLU A 182 -3.26 -23.01 8.29
N LEU A 183 -2.73 -22.47 7.19
CA LEU A 183 -1.52 -22.97 6.54
C LEU A 183 -0.46 -21.87 6.39
N PRO A 184 0.75 -22.02 6.96
CA PRO A 184 1.82 -21.02 6.85
C PRO A 184 2.19 -20.67 5.40
N THR A 185 2.15 -21.65 4.48
CA THR A 185 2.40 -21.47 3.04
C THR A 185 1.54 -20.37 2.42
N LEU A 186 0.30 -20.17 2.87
CA LEU A 186 -0.61 -19.18 2.30
C LEU A 186 -0.14 -17.76 2.63
N GLN A 187 0.33 -17.52 3.86
CA GLN A 187 0.93 -16.25 4.24
C GLN A 187 2.24 -16.01 3.49
N GLN A 188 3.09 -17.04 3.39
CA GLN A 188 4.35 -16.97 2.64
C GLN A 188 4.11 -16.59 1.16
N GLN A 189 3.10 -17.20 0.54
CA GLN A 189 2.70 -16.88 -0.83
C GLN A 189 2.16 -15.44 -0.94
N PHE A 190 1.36 -14.98 0.03
CA PHE A 190 0.86 -13.60 0.07
C PHE A 190 2.01 -12.59 0.12
N ASP A 191 2.93 -12.74 1.07
CA ASP A 191 4.11 -11.87 1.23
C ASP A 191 4.99 -11.91 -0.04
N CYS A 192 5.11 -13.08 -0.66
CA CYS A 192 5.85 -13.23 -1.90
C CYS A 192 5.18 -12.52 -3.08
N HIS A 193 3.84 -12.49 -3.16
CA HIS A 193 3.13 -11.68 -4.16
C HIS A 193 3.25 -10.17 -3.89
N VAL A 194 3.25 -9.73 -2.63
CA VAL A 194 3.55 -8.34 -2.26
C VAL A 194 4.92 -7.93 -2.80
N LEU A 195 5.92 -8.79 -2.67
CA LEU A 195 7.29 -8.55 -3.11
C LEU A 195 7.45 -8.62 -4.65
N GLY A 196 6.96 -9.70 -5.26
CA GLY A 196 7.32 -10.11 -6.62
C GLY A 196 6.22 -9.94 -7.67
N ALA A 197 4.98 -9.70 -7.27
CA ALA A 197 3.84 -9.59 -8.17
C ALA A 197 2.91 -8.38 -7.89
N PRO A 198 3.43 -7.18 -7.56
CA PRO A 198 2.61 -6.04 -7.16
C PRO A 198 1.70 -5.50 -8.26
N ARG A 199 1.91 -5.89 -9.53
CA ARG A 199 1.09 -5.49 -10.68
C ARG A 199 -0.06 -6.45 -11.03
N LYS A 200 -0.17 -7.62 -10.37
CA LYS A 200 -1.24 -8.58 -10.70
C LYS A 200 -2.58 -8.15 -10.10
N GLU A 201 -3.65 -8.17 -10.87
CA GLU A 201 -5.01 -7.86 -10.36
C GLU A 201 -5.46 -8.77 -9.21
N SER A 202 -5.08 -10.05 -9.27
CA SER A 202 -5.35 -11.03 -8.22
C SER A 202 -4.08 -11.81 -7.87
N TRP A 203 -3.94 -12.13 -6.59
CA TRP A 203 -2.91 -13.02 -6.06
C TRP A 203 -3.51 -14.38 -5.74
N ASN A 204 -2.92 -15.42 -6.31
CA ASN A 204 -3.40 -16.78 -6.12
C ASN A 204 -2.56 -17.44 -5.04
N LEU A 205 -3.21 -17.97 -4.01
CA LEU A 205 -2.59 -18.68 -2.90
C LEU A 205 -3.07 -20.14 -2.96
N GLU A 206 -2.13 -21.05 -3.13
CA GLU A 206 -2.37 -22.47 -3.43
C GLU A 206 -2.11 -23.31 -2.17
N ALA A 207 -3.15 -23.93 -1.60
CA ALA A 207 -3.02 -24.68 -0.34
C ALA A 207 -2.22 -25.98 -0.48
N PHE A 208 -2.13 -26.55 -1.68
CA PHE A 208 -1.33 -27.74 -1.96
C PHE A 208 0.19 -27.48 -1.94
N ARG A 209 0.63 -26.22 -1.86
CA ARG A 209 2.05 -25.85 -1.82
C ARG A 209 2.62 -26.15 -0.44
N PRO A 210 3.80 -26.78 -0.31
CA PRO A 210 4.37 -27.05 1.00
C PRO A 210 4.77 -25.76 1.72
N ASP A 211 4.98 -25.82 3.03
CA ASP A 211 5.54 -24.70 3.78
C ASP A 211 7.03 -24.53 3.45
N HIS A 212 7.47 -23.29 3.19
CA HIS A 212 8.87 -22.98 2.89
C HIS A 212 9.42 -21.96 3.90
N PRO A 213 10.01 -22.40 5.02
CA PRO A 213 10.46 -21.51 6.10
C PRO A 213 11.50 -20.48 5.64
N GLU A 214 12.27 -20.79 4.61
CA GLU A 214 13.25 -19.90 3.99
C GLU A 214 12.75 -19.29 2.68
N TRP A 215 11.44 -19.12 2.47
CA TRP A 215 10.86 -18.77 1.16
C TRP A 215 11.48 -17.52 0.53
N LEU A 216 11.98 -16.60 1.36
CA LEU A 216 12.67 -15.40 0.90
C LEU A 216 13.99 -15.71 0.19
N VAL A 217 14.70 -16.77 0.62
CA VAL A 217 15.93 -17.30 0.01
C VAL A 217 15.54 -18.12 -1.22
N GLY A 218 15.17 -17.43 -2.31
CA GLY A 218 14.74 -18.08 -3.56
C GLY A 218 13.38 -17.63 -4.09
N ALA A 219 12.67 -16.75 -3.37
CA ALA A 219 11.37 -16.21 -3.77
C ALA A 219 11.29 -15.79 -5.25
N LEU A 220 12.34 -15.11 -5.75
CA LEU A 220 12.42 -14.65 -7.13
C LEU A 220 12.71 -15.77 -8.13
N GLU A 221 13.49 -16.78 -7.74
CA GLU A 221 13.83 -17.95 -8.56
C GLU A 221 12.60 -18.82 -8.79
N HIS A 222 11.91 -19.17 -7.70
CA HIS A 222 10.71 -20.01 -7.76
C HIS A 222 9.46 -19.20 -8.16
N ARG A 223 9.56 -17.87 -8.27
CA ARG A 223 8.43 -16.96 -8.54
C ARG A 223 7.24 -17.25 -7.62
N CYS A 224 7.55 -17.52 -6.35
CA CYS A 224 6.58 -17.90 -5.32
C CYS A 224 5.81 -19.21 -5.57
N ASN A 225 6.28 -20.07 -6.47
CA ASN A 225 5.64 -21.34 -6.86
C ASN A 225 6.51 -22.55 -6.50
N TRP A 226 6.90 -22.66 -5.23
CA TRP A 226 7.78 -23.74 -4.77
C TRP A 226 7.06 -25.10 -4.66
N THR A 227 7.84 -26.16 -4.61
CA THR A 227 7.43 -27.56 -4.48
C THR A 227 8.32 -28.25 -3.44
N ASP A 228 8.04 -29.51 -3.13
CA ASP A 228 8.86 -30.29 -2.18
C ASP A 228 10.34 -30.36 -2.59
N ALA A 229 10.64 -30.26 -3.88
CA ALA A 229 12.00 -30.29 -4.40
C ALA A 229 12.81 -29.01 -4.10
N ASP A 230 12.12 -27.91 -3.78
CA ASP A 230 12.73 -26.61 -3.52
C ASP A 230 13.01 -26.38 -2.02
N LEU A 231 12.50 -27.26 -1.15
CA LEU A 231 12.64 -27.10 0.30
C LEU A 231 14.10 -27.28 0.75
N PRO A 232 14.57 -26.51 1.75
CA PRO A 232 15.86 -26.71 2.37
C PRO A 232 16.02 -28.17 2.80
N GLN A 233 17.09 -28.82 2.33
CA GLN A 233 17.38 -30.19 2.72
C GLN A 233 17.86 -30.19 4.18
N PRO A 234 17.45 -31.16 5.01
CA PRO A 234 17.95 -31.26 6.36
C PRO A 234 19.48 -31.40 6.34
N GLU A 235 20.17 -30.60 7.15
CA GLU A 235 21.61 -30.73 7.39
C GLU A 235 21.93 -32.21 7.70
N PRO A 236 22.92 -32.82 7.03
CA PRO A 236 23.30 -34.19 7.34
C PRO A 236 23.73 -34.23 8.81
N SER A 237 23.08 -35.09 9.60
CA SER A 237 23.43 -35.27 11.00
C SER A 237 24.91 -35.58 11.13
N GLU A 238 25.69 -34.72 11.79
CA GLU A 238 27.07 -35.03 12.15
C GLU A 238 27.05 -36.28 13.03
N SER A 239 27.58 -37.38 12.49
CA SER A 239 27.71 -38.68 13.14
C SER A 239 28.98 -38.78 13.97
#